data_AF-A0A3G8XZE6-F1
#
_entry.id   AF-A0A3G8XZE6-F1
#
_cell.length_a   1.000
_cell.length_b   1.000
_cell.length_c   1.000
_cell.angle_alpha   90.00
_cell.angle_beta   90.00
_cell.angle_gamma   90.00
#
_symmetry.space_group_name_H-M   'P 1'
#
loop_
_entity.id
_entity.type
_entity.pdbx_description
1 polymer ?
#
loop_
_entity_poly.entity_id
_entity_poly.type
_entity_poly.pdbx_seq_one_letter_code
_entity_poly.pdbx_strand_id
1 'polypeptide(L)'
;MRKLFFIILLLCFQLFYLQEVTLNKVDKVNDNKEKIFYSISDVSKSEYLGEVLVNGFSKDDVKMFGEIYKKAKQIGANTFSLKPIEKIDGTFQQFDPAYYILNLYYTKSDDIPAEDNVAFLISSSDINQKISVNSKILEIHPRSFLRLQLRIDEVLTVSTRKLLGSSVKLSGKDGQPSLYFSLSNFKIRTNDSIYGGINLKSGDIIGLEKSFGMFLTTIYSEQKND
;
A
#
# COMPACT_ATOMS: atom_id res chain seq x y z
N MET A 1 -16.49 36.63 -28.58
CA MET A 1 -16.15 35.21 -28.89
C MET A 1 -14.69 34.87 -28.57
N ARG A 2 -13.69 35.40 -29.28
CA ARG A 2 -12.27 35.00 -29.09
C ARG A 2 -11.73 35.20 -27.66
N LYS A 3 -12.05 36.34 -27.01
CA LYS A 3 -11.62 36.63 -25.63
C LYS A 3 -12.28 35.71 -24.59
N LEU A 4 -13.55 35.32 -24.82
CA LEU A 4 -14.27 34.38 -23.96
C LEU A 4 -13.66 32.97 -24.06
N PHE A 5 -13.28 32.54 -25.27
CA PHE A 5 -12.57 31.28 -25.49
C PHE A 5 -11.23 31.23 -24.75
N PHE A 6 -10.46 32.33 -24.76
CA PHE A 6 -9.21 32.42 -23.99
C PHE A 6 -9.44 32.33 -22.47
N ILE A 7 -10.51 32.94 -21.94
CA ILE A 7 -10.85 32.86 -20.51
C ILE A 7 -11.29 31.44 -20.13
N ILE A 8 -12.12 30.79 -20.96
CA ILE A 8 -12.52 29.39 -20.76
C ILE A 8 -11.30 28.48 -20.80
N LEU A 9 -10.41 28.65 -21.77
CA LEU A 9 -9.18 27.87 -21.88
C LEU A 9 -8.28 28.06 -20.64
N LEU A 10 -8.12 29.30 -20.16
CA LEU A 10 -7.34 29.60 -18.94
C LEU A 10 -7.94 28.95 -17.69
N LEU A 11 -9.27 28.94 -17.54
CA LEU A 11 -9.97 28.27 -16.44
C LEU A 11 -9.85 26.74 -16.54
N CYS A 12 -9.92 26.16 -17.75
CA CYS A 12 -9.74 24.72 -17.96
C CYS A 12 -8.33 24.24 -17.59
N PHE A 13 -7.29 25.08 -17.76
CA PHE A 13 -5.92 24.73 -17.34
C PHE A 13 -5.76 24.55 -15.83
N GLN A 14 -6.62 25.18 -15.01
CA GLN A 14 -6.57 25.04 -13.55
C GLN A 14 -7.16 23.70 -13.07
N LEU A 15 -7.91 22.98 -13.91
CA LEU A 15 -8.55 21.71 -13.55
C LEU A 15 -7.57 20.52 -13.53
N PHE A 16 -6.32 20.69 -13.98
CA PHE A 16 -5.35 19.60 -14.10
C PHE A 16 -4.51 19.33 -12.83
N TYR A 17 -4.77 20.01 -11.71
CA TYR A 17 -3.96 19.93 -10.49
C TYR A 17 -4.72 19.45 -9.24
N LEU A 18 -5.74 18.60 -9.36
CA LEU A 18 -6.55 18.19 -8.21
C LEU A 18 -5.89 17.13 -7.29
N GLN A 19 -4.87 16.41 -7.76
CA GLN A 19 -4.22 15.35 -6.97
C GLN A 19 -2.90 15.85 -6.40
N GLU A 20 -2.85 16.01 -5.07
CA GLU A 20 -1.69 16.52 -4.35
C GLU A 20 -1.32 15.59 -3.20
N VAL A 21 -0.06 15.17 -3.19
CA VAL A 21 0.59 14.65 -1.99
C VAL A 21 1.36 15.83 -1.43
N THR A 22 1.20 16.17 -0.15
CA THR A 22 1.82 17.35 0.47
C THR A 22 2.49 16.95 1.77
N LEU A 23 3.70 17.44 2.01
CA LEU A 23 4.33 17.31 3.33
C LEU A 23 3.70 18.39 4.21
N ASN A 24 2.58 18.05 4.85
CA ASN A 24 1.66 19.00 5.47
C ASN A 24 2.23 19.60 6.76
N LYS A 25 3.00 18.79 7.51
CA LYS A 25 3.70 19.22 8.71
C LYS A 25 5.10 18.61 8.74
N VAL A 26 6.07 19.41 9.16
CA VAL A 26 7.40 18.95 9.58
C VAL A 26 7.63 19.45 10.98
N ASP A 27 7.81 18.52 11.91
CA ASP A 27 8.12 18.78 13.31
C ASP A 27 9.63 18.65 13.54
N LYS A 28 10.23 17.61 12.98
CA LYS A 28 11.65 17.28 13.09
C LYS A 28 12.17 16.61 11.82
N VAL A 29 13.49 16.57 11.71
CA VAL A 29 14.21 15.83 10.67
C VAL A 29 15.19 14.88 11.34
N ASN A 30 15.35 13.70 10.75
CA ASN A 30 16.33 12.69 11.16
C ASN A 30 17.31 12.43 10.00
N ASP A 31 18.56 12.07 10.28
CA ASP A 31 19.59 11.80 9.28
C ASP A 31 19.58 10.36 8.73
N ASN A 32 18.57 9.58 9.13
CA ASN A 32 18.33 8.22 8.70
C ASN A 32 18.30 8.06 7.16
N LYS A 33 18.96 7.00 6.70
CA LYS A 33 19.11 6.65 5.27
C LYS A 33 18.51 5.28 4.94
N GLU A 34 17.79 4.66 5.87
CA GLU A 34 17.11 3.39 5.62
C GLU A 34 16.16 3.50 4.43
N LYS A 35 16.26 2.50 3.54
CA LYS A 35 15.44 2.43 2.32
C LYS A 35 14.04 1.92 2.58
N ILE A 36 13.87 1.04 3.56
CA ILE A 36 12.56 0.45 3.85
C ILE A 36 11.68 1.51 4.53
N PHE A 37 10.39 1.47 4.21
CA PHE A 37 9.39 2.37 4.78
C PHE A 37 8.24 1.53 5.33
N TYR A 38 8.26 1.32 6.64
CA TYR A 38 7.39 0.36 7.32
C TYR A 38 6.09 1.00 7.80
N SER A 39 4.98 0.27 7.70
CA SER A 39 3.76 0.63 8.42
C SER A 39 3.87 0.14 9.87
N ILE A 40 3.49 0.97 10.84
CA ILE A 40 3.47 0.64 12.26
C ILE A 40 2.11 0.97 12.88
N SER A 41 1.67 0.12 13.80
CA SER A 41 0.44 0.32 14.58
C SER A 41 0.70 0.92 15.96
N ASP A 42 1.79 0.50 16.63
CA ASP A 42 2.26 1.09 17.88
C ASP A 42 3.37 2.11 17.59
N VAL A 43 3.13 3.35 18.01
CA VAL A 43 4.05 4.48 17.82
C VAL A 43 4.80 4.87 19.10
N SER A 44 4.59 4.15 20.21
CA SER A 44 5.12 4.47 21.54
C SER A 44 6.64 4.58 21.60
N LYS A 45 7.35 3.83 20.75
CA LYS A 45 8.82 3.85 20.63
C LYS A 45 9.34 4.64 19.43
N SER A 46 8.47 5.42 18.80
CA SER A 46 8.78 6.13 17.55
C SER A 46 8.86 7.63 17.78
N GLU A 47 9.85 8.27 17.16
CA GLU A 47 9.95 9.73 17.14
C GLU A 47 9.10 10.29 16.01
N TYR A 48 8.09 11.09 16.35
CA TYR A 48 7.29 11.80 15.35
C TYR A 48 8.12 12.87 14.63
N LEU A 49 8.10 12.83 13.30
CA LEU A 49 8.84 13.75 12.43
C LEU A 49 7.93 14.71 11.67
N GLY A 50 6.70 14.30 11.36
CA GLY A 50 5.78 15.12 10.57
C GLY A 50 4.61 14.33 10.03
N GLU A 51 3.93 14.87 9.03
CA GLU A 51 2.83 14.18 8.37
C GLU A 51 2.75 14.52 6.89
N VAL A 52 2.31 13.54 6.09
CA VAL A 52 1.97 13.71 4.69
C VAL A 52 0.46 13.67 4.53
N LEU A 53 -0.08 14.68 3.88
CA LEU A 53 -1.47 14.73 3.46
C LEU A 53 -1.58 14.24 2.02
N VAL A 54 -2.55 13.39 1.76
CA VAL A 54 -3.01 13.04 0.43
C VAL A 54 -4.37 13.67 0.21
N ASN A 55 -4.47 14.45 -0.86
CA ASN A 55 -5.69 15.12 -1.27
C ASN A 55 -5.95 14.84 -2.76
N GLY A 56 -7.12 14.31 -3.07
CA GLY A 56 -7.51 13.86 -4.41
C GLY A 56 -7.27 12.36 -4.64
N PHE A 57 -8.26 11.70 -5.23
CA PHE A 57 -8.20 10.27 -5.55
C PHE A 57 -7.24 9.99 -6.72
N SER A 58 -6.47 8.90 -6.59
CA SER A 58 -5.69 8.34 -7.69
C SER A 58 -5.90 6.84 -7.81
N LYS A 59 -5.97 6.35 -9.06
CA LYS A 59 -5.90 4.91 -9.35
C LYS A 59 -4.46 4.38 -9.44
N ASP A 60 -3.48 5.27 -9.54
CA ASP A 60 -2.07 4.89 -9.67
C ASP A 60 -1.42 4.84 -8.28
N ASP A 61 -1.67 3.74 -7.56
CA ASP A 61 -1.13 3.55 -6.21
C ASP A 61 0.41 3.51 -6.20
N VAL A 62 1.06 3.12 -7.31
CA VAL A 62 2.53 3.13 -7.44
C VAL A 62 3.05 4.57 -7.45
N LYS A 63 2.45 5.43 -8.28
CA LYS A 63 2.80 6.86 -8.31
C LYS A 63 2.54 7.52 -6.95
N MET A 64 1.39 7.22 -6.33
CA MET A 64 1.05 7.74 -5.00
C MET A 64 2.08 7.36 -3.95
N PHE A 65 2.43 6.07 -3.88
CA PHE A 65 3.45 5.58 -2.98
C PHE A 65 4.80 6.25 -3.22
N GLY A 66 5.21 6.41 -4.48
CA GLY A 66 6.48 7.06 -4.83
C GLY A 66 6.57 8.50 -4.31
N GLU A 67 5.51 9.29 -4.45
CA GLU A 67 5.46 10.68 -3.96
C GLU A 67 5.45 10.75 -2.42
N ILE A 68 4.67 9.89 -1.77
CA ILE A 68 4.62 9.77 -0.30
C ILE A 68 6.01 9.38 0.23
N TYR A 69 6.58 8.32 -0.33
CA TYR A 69 7.90 7.80 0.03
C TYR A 69 8.96 8.89 -0.12
N LYS A 70 8.98 9.60 -1.25
CA LYS A 70 9.93 10.70 -1.48
C LYS A 70 9.83 11.78 -0.39
N LYS A 71 8.62 12.19 -0.01
CA LYS A 71 8.40 13.18 1.07
C LYS A 71 8.81 12.65 2.44
N ALA A 72 8.51 11.40 2.74
CA ALA A 72 8.95 10.76 3.98
C ALA A 72 10.48 10.75 4.10
N LYS A 73 11.18 10.41 3.00
CA LYS A 73 12.64 10.39 2.95
C LYS A 73 13.28 11.79 2.99
N GLN A 74 12.57 12.85 2.61
CA GLN A 74 13.07 14.23 2.78
C GLN A 74 13.28 14.61 4.24
N ILE A 75 12.53 14.01 5.17
CA ILE A 75 12.64 14.29 6.61
C ILE A 75 13.26 13.14 7.41
N GLY A 76 13.75 12.09 6.74
CA GLY A 76 14.41 10.94 7.39
C GLY A 76 13.46 9.88 7.95
N ALA A 77 12.18 9.88 7.61
CA ALA A 77 11.23 8.90 8.14
C ALA A 77 11.49 7.48 7.59
N ASN A 78 11.45 6.47 8.47
CA ASN A 78 11.46 5.04 8.10
C ASN A 78 10.16 4.32 8.45
N THR A 79 9.26 4.94 9.20
CA THR A 79 7.97 4.36 9.56
C THR A 79 6.82 5.35 9.34
N PHE A 80 5.61 4.81 9.16
CA PHE A 80 4.38 5.60 9.06
C PHE A 80 3.19 4.91 9.72
N SER A 81 2.19 5.70 10.07
CA SER A 81 0.89 5.21 10.53
C SER A 81 -0.23 6.05 9.90
N LEU A 82 -1.37 5.43 9.60
CA LEU A 82 -2.57 6.16 9.20
C LEU A 82 -3.08 6.98 10.38
N LYS A 83 -3.29 8.29 10.19
CA LYS A 83 -3.83 9.17 11.22
C LYS A 83 -5.36 9.06 11.24
N PRO A 84 -5.99 8.66 12.35
CA PRO A 84 -7.44 8.74 12.50
C PRO A 84 -7.91 10.19 12.41
N ILE A 85 -8.96 10.44 11.64
CA ILE A 85 -9.57 11.77 11.51
C ILE A 85 -10.86 11.78 12.32
N GLU A 86 -10.90 12.60 13.36
CA GLU A 86 -12.09 12.76 14.20
C GLU A 86 -13.07 13.76 13.56
N LYS A 87 -14.36 13.44 13.58
CA LYS A 87 -15.45 14.30 13.13
C LYS A 87 -15.93 15.21 14.26
N ILE A 88 -16.76 16.19 13.92
CA ILE A 88 -17.36 17.14 14.89
C ILE A 88 -18.17 16.42 15.98
N ASP A 89 -18.73 15.24 15.68
CA ASP A 89 -19.51 14.42 16.62
C ASP A 89 -18.65 13.48 17.49
N GLY A 90 -17.32 13.57 17.40
CA GLY A 90 -16.38 12.71 18.14
C GLY A 90 -16.20 11.30 17.56
N THR A 91 -16.86 10.99 16.43
CA THR A 91 -16.64 9.71 15.73
C THR A 91 -15.47 9.80 14.76
N PHE A 92 -14.85 8.68 14.41
CA PHE A 92 -13.79 8.66 13.40
C PHE A 92 -14.36 8.56 11.98
N GLN A 93 -13.74 9.31 11.06
CA GLN A 93 -13.99 9.18 9.64
C GLN A 93 -13.57 7.78 9.17
N GLN A 94 -14.42 7.15 8.34
CA GLN A 94 -13.99 5.99 7.57
C GLN A 94 -12.87 6.41 6.61
N PHE A 95 -11.96 5.49 6.34
CA PHE A 95 -10.87 5.74 5.41
C PHE A 95 -11.41 6.22 4.05
N ASP A 96 -10.88 7.35 3.57
CA ASP A 96 -11.19 7.91 2.27
C ASP A 96 -9.93 7.85 1.38
N PRO A 97 -9.93 7.09 0.29
CA PRO A 97 -8.77 7.04 -0.61
C PRO A 97 -8.50 8.37 -1.33
N ALA A 98 -9.42 9.32 -1.29
CA ALA A 98 -9.24 10.68 -1.80
C ALA A 98 -8.73 11.66 -0.74
N TYR A 99 -8.78 11.32 0.56
CA TYR A 99 -8.36 12.20 1.64
C TYR A 99 -7.86 11.40 2.85
N TYR A 100 -6.55 11.36 3.05
CA TYR A 100 -5.96 10.71 4.22
C TYR A 100 -4.64 11.35 4.62
N ILE A 101 -4.27 11.17 5.89
CA ILE A 101 -3.03 11.68 6.47
C ILE A 101 -2.22 10.49 6.98
N LEU A 102 -0.93 10.46 6.61
CA LEU A 102 0.04 9.54 7.19
C LEU A 102 0.95 10.32 8.13
N ASN A 103 0.96 9.94 9.40
CA ASN A 103 1.98 10.39 10.32
C ASN A 103 3.31 9.70 9.97
N LEU A 104 4.39 10.44 10.04
CA LEU A 104 5.74 10.01 9.68
C LEU A 104 6.62 9.98 10.92
N TYR A 105 7.38 8.90 11.08
CA TYR A 105 8.23 8.71 12.23
C TYR A 105 9.61 8.17 11.86
N TYR A 106 10.53 8.32 12.80
CA TYR A 106 11.73 7.52 12.91
C TYR A 106 11.55 6.49 14.03
N THR A 107 11.79 5.22 13.71
CA THR A 107 11.76 4.11 14.66
C THR A 107 13.06 3.32 14.52
N LYS A 108 13.74 3.02 15.63
CA LYS A 108 14.95 2.18 15.58
C LYS A 108 14.60 0.79 15.07
N SER A 109 15.48 0.15 14.30
CA SER A 109 15.19 -1.13 13.64
C SER A 109 14.73 -2.24 14.61
N ASP A 110 15.32 -2.32 15.81
CA ASP A 110 14.95 -3.31 16.84
C ASP A 110 13.58 -3.04 17.49
N ASP A 111 13.06 -1.83 17.33
CA ASP A 111 11.76 -1.41 17.85
C ASP A 111 10.64 -1.49 16.80
N ILE A 112 10.97 -1.83 15.54
CA ILE A 112 9.98 -2.03 14.48
C ILE A 112 9.34 -3.42 14.68
N PRO A 113 8.02 -3.51 14.92
CA PRO A 113 7.36 -4.79 15.13
C PRO A 113 7.55 -5.72 13.92
N ALA A 114 8.02 -6.94 14.19
CA ALA A 114 8.04 -8.00 13.19
C ALA A 114 6.66 -8.63 13.07
N GLU A 115 6.23 -8.88 11.84
CA GLU A 115 5.12 -9.77 11.54
C GLU A 115 5.67 -10.89 10.67
N ASP A 116 5.66 -12.09 11.22
CA ASP A 116 6.30 -13.26 10.62
C ASP A 116 5.25 -14.28 10.19
N ASN A 117 5.58 -15.02 9.15
CA ASN A 117 4.77 -16.11 8.61
C ASN A 117 3.35 -15.69 8.19
N VAL A 118 3.21 -14.49 7.62
CA VAL A 118 1.95 -14.00 7.06
C VAL A 118 2.12 -13.72 5.57
N ALA A 119 1.13 -14.08 4.77
CA ALA A 119 1.04 -13.65 3.39
C ALA A 119 -0.18 -12.76 3.18
N PHE A 120 0.04 -11.59 2.56
CA PHE A 120 -0.98 -10.66 2.16
C PHE A 120 -1.26 -10.82 0.67
N LEU A 121 -2.49 -11.17 0.32
CA LEU A 121 -2.97 -11.21 -1.06
C LEU A 121 -3.77 -9.93 -1.34
N ILE A 122 -3.21 -9.03 -2.13
CA ILE A 122 -3.75 -7.69 -2.37
C ILE A 122 -4.44 -7.64 -3.73
N SER A 123 -5.73 -7.27 -3.75
CA SER A 123 -6.47 -7.05 -5.00
C SER A 123 -6.27 -5.64 -5.52
N SER A 124 -5.34 -5.50 -6.47
CA SER A 124 -5.11 -4.25 -7.21
C SER A 124 -6.02 -4.11 -8.44
N SER A 125 -7.09 -4.91 -8.52
CA SER A 125 -8.03 -4.93 -9.65
C SER A 125 -9.20 -3.97 -9.41
N ASP A 126 -9.70 -3.34 -10.47
CA ASP A 126 -10.90 -2.49 -10.42
C ASP A 126 -12.22 -3.31 -10.35
N ILE A 127 -12.14 -4.64 -10.39
CA ILE A 127 -13.28 -5.56 -10.36
C ILE A 127 -13.04 -6.71 -9.39
N ASN A 128 -14.12 -7.33 -8.91
CA ASN A 128 -14.06 -8.56 -8.11
C ASN A 128 -13.28 -9.64 -8.86
N GLN A 129 -12.44 -10.38 -8.14
CA GLN A 129 -11.65 -11.49 -8.70
C GLN A 129 -11.97 -12.78 -7.94
N LYS A 130 -12.12 -13.88 -8.68
CA LYS A 130 -12.20 -15.20 -8.07
C LYS A 130 -10.81 -15.82 -8.00
N ILE A 131 -10.40 -16.16 -6.79
CA ILE A 131 -9.17 -16.90 -6.52
C ILE A 131 -9.49 -18.25 -5.88
N SER A 132 -8.50 -19.13 -5.87
CA SER A 132 -8.52 -20.36 -5.08
C SER A 132 -7.45 -20.27 -4.00
N VAL A 133 -7.81 -20.58 -2.76
CA VAL A 133 -6.87 -20.78 -1.64
C VAL A 133 -7.12 -22.18 -1.10
N ASN A 134 -6.14 -23.09 -1.25
CA ASN A 134 -6.29 -24.51 -0.92
C ASN A 134 -7.58 -25.13 -1.47
N SER A 135 -7.86 -24.88 -2.75
CA SER A 135 -9.07 -25.33 -3.45
C SER A 135 -10.40 -24.71 -2.99
N LYS A 136 -10.42 -23.92 -1.91
CA LYS A 136 -11.58 -23.09 -1.54
C LYS A 136 -11.61 -21.87 -2.45
N ILE A 137 -12.73 -21.69 -3.14
CA ILE A 137 -12.95 -20.54 -4.02
C ILE A 137 -13.36 -19.36 -3.16
N LEU A 138 -12.65 -18.25 -3.32
CA LEU A 138 -12.94 -16.98 -2.66
C LEU A 138 -13.14 -15.91 -3.74
N GLU A 139 -14.06 -15.00 -3.47
CA GLU A 139 -14.15 -13.75 -4.22
C GLU A 139 -13.42 -12.67 -3.41
N ILE A 140 -12.48 -11.96 -4.03
CA ILE A 140 -11.77 -10.83 -3.43
C ILE A 140 -12.24 -9.54 -4.11
N HIS A 141 -12.57 -8.53 -3.29
CA HIS A 141 -13.08 -7.24 -3.77
C HIS A 141 -11.97 -6.28 -4.20
N PRO A 142 -12.25 -5.31 -5.10
CA PRO A 142 -11.34 -4.21 -5.40
C PRO A 142 -10.85 -3.49 -4.14
N ARG A 143 -9.58 -3.05 -4.15
CA ARG A 143 -8.97 -2.30 -3.04
C ARG A 143 -9.13 -2.99 -1.67
N SER A 144 -9.02 -4.32 -1.68
CA SER A 144 -9.02 -5.14 -0.48
C SER A 144 -7.82 -6.08 -0.45
N PHE A 145 -7.58 -6.70 0.69
CA PHE A 145 -6.58 -7.75 0.82
C PHE A 145 -7.07 -8.89 1.72
N LEU A 146 -6.50 -10.08 1.50
CA LEU A 146 -6.64 -11.23 2.40
C LEU A 146 -5.35 -11.42 3.17
N ARG A 147 -5.47 -11.64 4.48
CA ARG A 147 -4.37 -12.03 5.35
C ARG A 147 -4.38 -13.55 5.54
N LEU A 148 -3.29 -14.22 5.16
CA LEU A 148 -3.13 -15.67 5.26
C LEU A 148 -2.03 -16.01 6.25
N GLN A 149 -2.36 -16.75 7.30
CA GLN A 149 -1.35 -17.29 8.21
C GLN A 149 -0.65 -18.48 7.54
N LEU A 150 0.67 -18.44 7.48
CA LEU A 150 1.52 -19.52 6.99
C LEU A 150 2.00 -20.38 8.17
N ARG A 151 2.00 -21.70 7.99
CA ARG A 151 2.51 -22.66 8.98
C ARG A 151 3.72 -23.40 8.39
N ILE A 152 4.67 -23.78 9.26
CA ILE A 152 5.95 -24.39 8.84
C ILE A 152 5.73 -25.76 8.18
N ASP A 153 4.69 -26.49 8.58
CA ASP A 153 4.38 -27.84 8.08
C ASP A 153 3.17 -27.87 7.11
N GLU A 154 2.74 -26.72 6.60
CA GLU A 154 1.62 -26.61 5.66
C GLU A 154 2.05 -25.90 4.38
N VAL A 155 1.68 -26.46 3.23
CA VAL A 155 1.83 -25.80 1.93
C VAL A 155 0.46 -25.31 1.47
N LEU A 156 0.29 -24.00 1.51
CA LEU A 156 -0.90 -23.32 1.02
C LEU A 156 -0.73 -22.99 -0.46
N THR A 157 -1.68 -23.39 -1.30
CA THR A 157 -1.69 -23.07 -2.73
C THR A 157 -2.69 -21.94 -3.01
N VAL A 158 -2.20 -20.85 -3.57
CA VAL A 158 -3.01 -19.73 -4.07
C VAL A 158 -3.02 -19.78 -5.59
N SER A 159 -4.18 -19.65 -6.24
CA SER A 159 -4.24 -19.53 -7.70
C SER A 159 -5.27 -18.51 -8.20
N THR A 160 -4.92 -17.81 -9.29
CA THR A 160 -5.88 -17.06 -10.10
C THR A 160 -6.52 -18.06 -11.05
N ARG A 161 -7.82 -18.31 -10.93
CA ARG A 161 -8.52 -19.39 -11.65
C ARG A 161 -8.74 -19.09 -13.14
N LYS A 162 -7.82 -18.38 -13.80
CA LYS A 162 -7.86 -18.07 -15.23
C LYS A 162 -7.33 -19.25 -16.05
N LEU A 163 -7.54 -19.20 -17.37
CA LEU A 163 -7.26 -20.29 -18.32
C LEU A 163 -5.81 -20.82 -18.25
N LEU A 164 -4.83 -19.95 -17.99
CA LEU A 164 -3.40 -20.30 -17.82
C LEU A 164 -2.98 -20.43 -16.35
N GLY A 165 -3.93 -20.36 -15.42
CA GLY A 165 -3.84 -20.73 -14.01
C GLY A 165 -2.54 -20.37 -13.31
N SER A 166 -2.30 -19.09 -13.03
CA SER A 166 -1.16 -18.71 -12.20
C SER A 166 -1.37 -19.22 -10.78
N SER A 167 -0.40 -19.96 -10.26
CA SER A 167 -0.43 -20.43 -8.88
C SER A 167 0.90 -20.18 -8.17
N VAL A 168 0.82 -20.00 -6.86
CA VAL A 168 1.97 -19.91 -5.96
C VAL A 168 1.73 -20.84 -4.77
N LYS A 169 2.79 -21.52 -4.34
CA LYS A 169 2.81 -22.32 -3.12
C LYS A 169 3.51 -21.52 -2.03
N LEU A 170 2.83 -21.35 -0.91
CA LEU A 170 3.27 -20.59 0.25
C LEU A 170 3.41 -21.54 1.43
N SER A 171 4.48 -21.40 2.20
CA SER A 171 4.72 -22.16 3.43
C SER A 171 5.42 -21.24 4.43
N GLY A 172 5.22 -21.52 5.72
CA GLY A 172 5.93 -20.82 6.77
C GLY A 172 7.36 -21.33 6.91
N LYS A 173 8.24 -20.49 7.45
CA LYS A 173 9.60 -20.87 7.89
C LYS A 173 9.94 -20.09 9.16
N ASP A 174 10.87 -20.60 9.93
CA ASP A 174 11.36 -19.88 11.10
C ASP A 174 11.91 -18.49 10.70
N GLY A 175 11.49 -17.45 11.41
CA GLY A 175 11.83 -16.05 11.11
C GLY A 175 11.47 -15.54 9.70
N GLN A 176 10.51 -16.17 9.01
CA GLN A 176 10.10 -15.70 7.67
C GLN A 176 9.30 -14.40 7.78
N PRO A 177 9.76 -13.28 7.19
CA PRO A 177 9.02 -12.04 7.22
C PRO A 177 7.71 -12.14 6.41
N SER A 178 6.76 -11.26 6.71
CA SER A 178 5.53 -11.11 5.90
C SER A 178 5.83 -11.00 4.40
N LEU A 179 5.04 -11.73 3.61
CA LEU A 179 5.08 -11.72 2.15
C LEU A 179 3.89 -10.94 1.60
N TYR A 180 4.11 -10.16 0.55
CA TYR A 180 3.07 -9.35 -0.09
C TYR A 180 2.95 -9.74 -1.55
N PHE A 181 1.73 -10.02 -2.01
CA PHE A 181 1.45 -10.41 -3.39
C PHE A 181 0.32 -9.55 -3.96
N SER A 182 0.50 -8.99 -5.15
CA SER A 182 -0.58 -8.40 -5.94
C SER A 182 -1.23 -9.45 -6.81
N LEU A 183 -2.56 -9.43 -6.83
CA LEU A 183 -3.42 -10.20 -7.72
C LEU A 183 -3.86 -9.28 -8.87
N SER A 184 -3.15 -9.31 -9.99
CA SER A 184 -3.39 -8.40 -11.11
C SER A 184 -4.25 -9.04 -12.21
N ASN A 185 -5.10 -8.23 -12.84
CA ASN A 185 -5.59 -8.49 -14.18
C ASN A 185 -4.61 -7.85 -15.18
N PHE A 186 -3.46 -8.50 -15.36
CA PHE A 186 -2.47 -8.27 -16.43
C PHE A 186 -2.45 -6.86 -17.02
N LYS A 187 -1.74 -5.91 -16.39
CA LYS A 187 -1.29 -4.66 -17.04
C LYS A 187 -0.17 -3.91 -16.30
N ILE A 188 0.76 -4.61 -15.66
CA ILE A 188 2.05 -3.97 -15.33
C ILE A 188 2.96 -4.15 -16.55
N ARG A 189 3.02 -3.13 -17.42
CA ARG A 189 4.17 -2.97 -18.33
C ARG A 189 5.40 -2.94 -17.42
N THR A 190 6.41 -3.73 -17.77
CA THR A 190 7.72 -3.76 -17.13
C THR A 190 8.24 -2.33 -16.99
N ASN A 191 8.01 -1.72 -15.83
CA ASN A 191 8.97 -0.79 -15.29
C ASN A 191 9.83 -1.66 -14.40
N ASP A 192 11.13 -1.66 -14.69
CA ASP A 192 12.14 -2.19 -13.79
C ASP A 192 11.98 -1.45 -12.46
N SER A 193 11.23 -2.04 -11.52
CA SER A 193 11.07 -1.45 -10.20
C SER A 193 12.43 -1.48 -9.53
N ILE A 194 12.92 -0.26 -9.28
CA ILE A 194 14.25 0.14 -8.79
C ILE A 194 14.52 -0.34 -7.35
N TYR A 195 13.62 -1.12 -6.74
CA TYR A 195 13.66 -1.48 -5.32
C TYR A 195 13.78 -3.00 -5.16
N GLY A 196 15.01 -3.44 -4.89
CA GLY A 196 15.44 -4.85 -4.86
C GLY A 196 14.70 -5.73 -3.86
N GLY A 197 13.67 -6.43 -4.35
CA GLY A 197 13.00 -7.54 -3.69
C GLY A 197 12.98 -8.80 -4.58
N ILE A 198 12.63 -9.95 -3.98
CA ILE A 198 12.52 -11.23 -4.69
C ILE A 198 11.39 -11.13 -5.73
N ASN A 199 11.74 -11.12 -7.01
CA ASN A 199 10.80 -11.13 -8.12
C ASN A 199 10.19 -12.52 -8.31
N LEU A 200 9.25 -12.91 -7.43
CA LEU A 200 8.40 -14.07 -7.66
C LEU A 200 7.24 -13.65 -8.56
N LYS A 201 7.29 -14.07 -9.83
CA LYS A 201 6.22 -13.85 -10.80
C LYS A 201 5.68 -15.19 -11.28
N SER A 202 4.41 -15.44 -10.98
CA SER A 202 3.62 -16.52 -11.58
C SER A 202 2.46 -15.84 -12.27
N GLY A 203 2.61 -15.51 -13.56
CA GLY A 203 1.60 -14.81 -14.38
C GLY A 203 0.90 -13.62 -13.70
N ASP A 204 -0.32 -13.84 -13.22
CA ASP A 204 -1.20 -12.86 -12.56
C ASP A 204 -0.89 -12.60 -11.07
N ILE A 205 -0.03 -13.40 -10.44
CA ILE A 205 0.39 -13.26 -9.04
C ILE A 205 1.83 -12.74 -9.03
N ILE A 206 2.02 -11.56 -8.43
CA ILE A 206 3.28 -10.83 -8.45
C ILE A 206 3.68 -10.50 -7.00
N GLY A 207 4.89 -10.89 -6.59
CA GLY A 207 5.46 -10.45 -5.31
C GLY A 207 5.69 -8.93 -5.30
N LEU A 208 5.34 -8.30 -4.18
CA LEU A 208 5.53 -6.86 -3.96
C LEU A 208 6.73 -6.60 -3.05
N GLU A 209 7.37 -5.46 -3.25
CA GLU A 209 8.34 -4.93 -2.28
C GLU A 209 7.64 -4.60 -0.97
N LYS A 210 8.33 -4.81 0.16
CA LYS A 210 7.77 -4.77 1.50
C LYS A 210 7.11 -3.43 1.83
N SER A 211 7.80 -2.32 1.56
CA SER A 211 7.30 -0.96 1.83
C SER A 211 6.01 -0.67 1.05
N PHE A 212 5.98 -1.04 -0.23
CA PHE A 212 4.79 -0.87 -1.05
C PHE A 212 3.64 -1.79 -0.61
N GLY A 213 3.94 -3.05 -0.26
CA GLY A 213 2.96 -3.97 0.30
C GLY A 213 2.33 -3.45 1.59
N MET A 214 3.16 -2.98 2.53
CA MET A 214 2.72 -2.36 3.79
C MET A 214 1.89 -1.09 3.57
N PHE A 215 2.24 -0.28 2.57
CA PHE A 215 1.42 0.86 2.17
C PHE A 215 0.04 0.43 1.68
N LEU A 216 -0.03 -0.51 0.74
CA LEU A 216 -1.31 -0.99 0.22
C LEU A 216 -2.19 -1.59 1.33
N THR A 217 -1.64 -2.40 2.24
CA THR A 217 -2.42 -2.95 3.37
C THR A 217 -2.83 -1.88 4.39
N THR A 218 -2.25 -0.68 4.35
CA THR A 218 -2.68 0.46 5.18
C THR A 218 -3.88 1.18 4.55
N ILE A 219 -3.96 1.24 3.22
CA ILE A 219 -4.98 2.02 2.49
C ILE A 219 -6.08 1.16 1.82
N TYR A 220 -5.96 -0.17 1.94
CA TYR A 220 -6.95 -1.14 1.46
C TYR A 220 -7.63 -1.79 2.66
N SER A 221 -8.83 -2.31 2.44
CA SER A 221 -9.59 -2.98 3.50
C SER A 221 -9.17 -4.45 3.62
N GLU A 222 -8.93 -4.92 4.85
CA GLU A 222 -8.83 -6.36 5.09
C GLU A 222 -10.20 -7.00 4.86
N GLN A 223 -10.27 -7.95 3.94
CA GLN A 223 -11.44 -8.79 3.77
C GLN A 223 -11.32 -9.98 4.72
N LYS A 224 -12.13 -9.95 5.79
CA LYS A 224 -12.24 -11.09 6.69
C LYS A 224 -13.02 -12.19 5.99
N ASN A 225 -12.46 -13.41 6.00
CA ASN A 225 -13.18 -14.58 5.54
C ASN A 225 -14.02 -15.10 6.71
N ASP A 226 -15.35 -15.13 6.54
CA ASP A 226 -16.24 -15.95 7.35
C ASP A 226 -16.08 -17.46 6.99
#